data_AF-A0A645FYG5-F1
#
_entry.id   AF-A0A645FYG5-F1
#
_cell.length_a   1.000
_cell.length_b   1.000
_cell.length_c   1.000
_cell.angle_alpha   90.00
_cell.angle_beta   90.00
_cell.angle_gamma   90.00
#
_symmetry.space_group_name_H-M   'P 1'
#
loop_
_entity.id
_entity.type
_entity.pdbx_description
1 polymer ?
#
loop_
_entity_poly.entity_id
_entity_poly.type
_entity_poly.pdbx_seq_one_letter_code
_entity_poly.pdbx_strand_id
1 'polypeptide(L)' 'MALFSRSPDFNESMTLYQVKHITGESTGGEGYTPPECGTMRTNGICYNPDSLCAREWMTHPLKYYRAKTRSGKEKKE' A
#
# COMPACT_ATOMS: atom_id res chain seq x y z
N MET A 1 5.93 10.40 13.01
CA MET A 1 4.73 11.26 12.95
C MET A 1 4.81 12.42 11.95
N ALA A 2 6.00 12.85 11.50
CA ALA A 2 6.18 14.00 10.59
C ALA A 2 5.40 13.96 9.26
N LEU A 3 5.02 12.77 8.77
CA LEU A 3 4.20 12.64 7.55
C LEU A 3 2.78 13.20 7.76
N PHE A 4 2.18 12.94 8.92
CA PHE A 4 0.79 13.28 9.25
C PHE A 4 0.66 14.68 9.88
N SER A 5 1.73 15.20 10.48
CA SER A 5 1.73 16.49 11.20
C SER A 5 1.54 17.73 10.32
N ARG A 6 1.47 17.56 9.00
CA ARG A 6 1.17 18.64 8.05
C ARG A 6 -0.32 18.92 7.91
N SER A 7 -1.18 18.03 8.42
CA SER A 7 -2.62 18.24 8.41
C SER A 7 -3.02 19.27 9.48
N PRO A 8 -3.89 20.25 9.16
CA PRO A 8 -4.28 21.31 10.10
C PRO A 8 -5.05 20.79 11.34
N ASP A 9 -5.61 19.59 11.26
CA ASP A 9 -6.35 18.88 12.30
C ASP A 9 -5.54 17.74 12.95
N PHE A 10 -4.23 17.70 12.72
CA PHE A 10 -3.39 16.60 13.20
C PHE A 10 -3.45 16.44 14.72
N ASN A 11 -3.79 15.22 15.14
CA ASN A 11 -3.71 14.77 16.52
C ASN A 11 -2.84 13.51 16.61
N GLU A 12 -1.76 13.60 17.38
CA GLU A 12 -0.78 12.52 17.49
C GLU A 12 -1.37 11.24 18.11
N SER A 13 -2.09 11.36 19.22
CA SER A 13 -2.68 10.21 19.92
C SER A 13 -3.67 9.45 19.04
N MET A 14 -4.54 10.17 18.32
CA MET A 14 -5.49 9.57 17.38
C MET A 14 -4.78 8.90 16.21
N THR A 15 -3.79 9.58 15.62
CA THR A 15 -3.02 9.01 14.50
C THR A 15 -2.27 7.75 14.93
N LEU A 16 -1.63 7.77 16.11
CA LEU A 16 -0.91 6.63 16.65
C LEU A 16 -1.85 5.43 16.84
N TYR A 17 -3.04 5.66 17.40
CA TYR A 17 -4.05 4.62 17.56
C TYR A 17 -4.42 3.98 16.21
N GLN A 18 -4.72 4.81 15.20
CA GLN A 18 -5.07 4.34 13.86
C GLN A 18 -3.93 3.54 13.21
N VAL A 19 -2.70 4.04 13.30
CA VAL A 19 -1.53 3.34 12.75
C VAL A 19 -1.34 1.98 13.42
N LYS A 20 -1.35 1.93 14.75
CA LYS A 20 -1.16 0.67 15.49
C LYS A 20 -2.26 -0.35 15.21
N HIS A 21 -3.48 0.10 14.98
CA HIS A 21 -4.57 -0.79 14.60
C HIS A 21 -4.37 -1.33 13.17
N ILE A 22 -3.96 -0.48 12.23
CA ILE A 22 -3.73 -0.90 10.85
C ILE A 22 -2.53 -1.85 10.74
N THR A 23 -1.46 -1.60 11.49
CA THR A 23 -0.25 -2.45 11.49
C THR A 23 -0.40 -3.74 12.29
N GLY A 24 -1.50 -3.89 13.05
CA GLY A 24 -1.74 -5.06 13.89
C GLY A 24 -1.04 -5.02 15.25
N GLU A 25 -0.26 -3.96 15.55
CA GLU A 25 0.43 -3.77 16.83
C GLU A 25 -0.53 -3.72 18.03
N SER A 26 -1.74 -3.21 17.83
CA SER A 26 -2.76 -3.12 18.90
C SER A 26 -3.44 -4.44 19.23
N THR A 27 -3.55 -5.36 18.27
CA THR A 27 -4.30 -6.62 18.39
C THR A 27 -3.40 -7.85 18.50
N GLY A 28 -2.07 -7.68 18.39
CA GLY A 28 -1.11 -8.78 18.44
C GLY A 28 -1.17 -9.71 17.22
N GLY A 29 -1.82 -9.28 16.14
CA GLY A 29 -2.02 -10.03 14.90
C GLY A 29 -1.29 -9.41 13.71
N GLU A 30 -1.43 -10.03 12.54
CA GLU A 30 -0.92 -9.46 11.29
C GLU A 30 -1.73 -8.22 10.91
N GLY A 31 -1.05 -7.14 10.53
CA GLY A 31 -1.69 -5.91 10.05
C GLY A 31 -2.47 -6.12 8.75
N TYR A 32 -3.34 -5.17 8.42
CA TYR A 32 -4.12 -5.23 7.19
C TYR A 32 -3.19 -5.23 5.96
N THR A 33 -3.44 -6.16 5.05
CA THR A 33 -2.79 -6.18 3.75
C THR A 33 -3.67 -5.50 2.71
N PRO A 34 -3.07 -4.91 1.65
CA PRO A 34 -3.86 -4.37 0.55
C PRO A 34 -4.74 -5.46 -0.07
N PRO A 35 -5.98 -5.14 -0.47
CA PRO A 35 -6.85 -6.10 -1.14
C PRO A 35 -6.30 -6.49 -2.52
N GLU A 36 -6.81 -7.59 -3.06
CA GLU A 36 -6.44 -8.04 -4.40
C GLU A 36 -6.83 -7.05 -5.50
N CYS A 37 -6.19 -7.16 -6.68
CA CYS A 37 -6.43 -6.22 -7.78
C CYS A 37 -7.89 -6.21 -8.26
N GLY A 38 -8.60 -7.35 -8.19
CA GLY A 38 -10.02 -7.42 -8.51
C GLY A 38 -10.84 -6.48 -7.64
N THR A 39 -10.74 -6.65 -6.32
CA THR A 39 -11.38 -5.76 -5.32
C THR A 39 -10.95 -4.30 -5.47
N MET A 40 -9.66 -4.02 -5.70
CA MET A 40 -9.20 -2.65 -5.91
C MET A 40 -9.84 -1.98 -7.14
N ARG A 41 -10.02 -2.74 -8.24
CA ARG A 41 -10.66 -2.26 -9.47
C ARG A 41 -12.15 -2.00 -9.24
N THR A 42 -12.85 -2.94 -8.60
CA THR A 42 -14.28 -2.79 -8.27
C THR A 42 -14.53 -1.56 -7.40
N ASN A 43 -13.66 -1.30 -6.43
CA ASN A 43 -13.78 -0.15 -5.53
C ASN A 43 -13.24 1.16 -6.14
N GLY A 44 -12.69 1.14 -7.36
CA GLY A 44 -12.14 2.33 -8.03
C GLY A 44 -10.90 2.92 -7.37
N ILE A 45 -10.17 2.14 -6.55
CA ILE A 45 -9.00 2.62 -5.78
C ILE A 45 -7.65 2.35 -6.46
N CYS A 46 -7.65 1.87 -7.71
CA CYS A 46 -6.43 1.77 -8.51
C CYS A 46 -5.96 3.15 -8.98
N TYR A 47 -4.70 3.49 -8.72
CA TYR A 47 -4.10 4.75 -9.14
C TYR A 47 -3.10 4.53 -10.29
N ASN A 48 -3.27 5.26 -11.41
CA ASN A 48 -2.38 5.28 -12.57
C ASN A 48 -1.86 3.89 -13.03
N PRO A 49 -2.75 2.98 -13.51
CA PRO A 49 -2.33 1.68 -14.01
C PRO A 49 -1.45 1.83 -15.26
N ASP A 50 -0.33 1.09 -15.31
CA ASP A 50 0.60 1.03 -16.44
C ASP A 50 0.59 -0.35 -17.14
N SER A 51 1.47 -0.55 -18.12
CA SER A 51 1.58 -1.82 -18.86
C SER A 51 2.00 -3.02 -18.00
N LEU A 52 2.66 -2.79 -16.86
CA LEU A 52 2.96 -3.85 -15.89
C LEU A 52 1.70 -4.23 -15.10
N CYS A 53 0.89 -3.24 -14.71
CA CYS A 53 -0.40 -3.44 -14.05
C CYS A 53 -1.40 -4.19 -14.95
N ALA A 54 -1.33 -3.99 -16.26
CA ALA A 54 -2.21 -4.60 -17.25
C ALA A 54 -1.88 -6.08 -17.58
N ARG A 55 -0.78 -6.64 -17.07
CA ARG A 55 -0.42 -8.04 -17.37
C ARG A 55 -1.41 -9.01 -16.74
N GLU A 56 -1.73 -10.09 -17.45
CA GLU A 56 -2.69 -11.11 -17.01
C GLU A 56 -2.33 -11.75 -15.66
N TRP A 57 -1.03 -11.94 -15.39
CA TRP A 57 -0.56 -12.49 -14.11
C TRP A 57 -0.56 -11.48 -12.95
N MET A 58 -0.92 -10.21 -13.21
CA MET A 58 -0.95 -9.16 -12.21
C MET A 58 -2.27 -9.18 -11.41
N THR A 59 -2.31 -10.06 -10.42
CA THR A 59 -3.52 -10.28 -9.59
C THR A 59 -3.49 -9.59 -8.23
N HIS A 60 -2.33 -9.07 -7.80
CA HIS A 60 -2.19 -8.46 -6.47
C HIS A 60 -1.24 -7.26 -6.50
N PRO A 61 -1.56 -6.14 -5.81
CA PRO A 61 -0.70 -4.94 -5.80
C PRO A 61 0.70 -5.23 -5.23
N LEU A 62 0.83 -6.10 -4.23
CA LEU A 62 2.15 -6.51 -3.72
C LEU A 62 3.00 -7.25 -4.78
N LYS A 63 2.40 -7.98 -5.73
CA LYS A 63 3.14 -8.57 -6.87
C LYS A 63 3.68 -7.46 -7.78
N TYR A 64 2.88 -6.42 -8.03
CA TYR A 64 3.29 -5.25 -8.81
C TYR A 64 4.53 -4.60 -8.21
N TYR A 65 4.51 -4.28 -6.91
CA TYR A 65 5.66 -3.66 -6.23
C TYR A 65 6.91 -4.55 -6.26
N ARG A 66 6.76 -5.87 -6.06
CA ARG A 66 7.88 -6.83 -6.17
C ARG A 66 8.46 -6.89 -7.58
N ALA A 67 7.61 -6.89 -8.62
CA ALA A 67 8.08 -6.90 -10.00
C ALA A 67 8.78 -5.59 -10.38
N LYS A 68 8.19 -4.45 -10.02
CA LYS A 68 8.73 -3.12 -10.35
C LYS A 68 10.08 -2.85 -9.68
N THR A 69 10.25 -3.28 -8.43
CA THR A 69 11.51 -3.15 -7.69
C THR A 69 12.63 -4.01 -8.27
N ARG A 70 12.31 -5.20 -8.83
CA ARG A 70 13.29 -6.03 -9.56
C ARG A 70 13.76 -5.38 -10.84
N SER A 71 12.83 -4.90 -11.68
CA SER A 71 13.18 -4.21 -12.94
C SER A 71 13.98 -2.91 -12.74
N GLY A 72 13.86 -2.26 -11.58
CA GLY A 72 14.65 -1.08 -11.23
C GLY A 72 16.10 -1.39 -10.84
N LYS A 73 16.40 -2.61 -10.37
CA LYS A 73 17.78 -3.02 -10.01
C LYS A 73 18.63 -3.34 -11.22
N GLU A 74 18.06 -3.92 -12.27
CA GLU A 74 18.75 -4.23 -13.53
C GLU A 74 19.19 -3.00 -14.34
N LYS A 75 18.66 -1.80 -14.03
CA LYS A 75 19.05 -0.55 -14.72
C LYS A 75 20.15 0.24 -14.00
N LYS A 76 20.73 -0.29 -12.93
CA LYS A 76 21.72 0.41 -12.09
C LYS A 76 23.12 -0.22 -12.13
N GLU A 77 23.40 -1.03 -13.15
CA GLU A 77 24.73 -1.52 -13.53
C GLU A 77 25.22 -0.82 -14.81
#